data_AF-A0A0G2DX87-F1
#
_entry.id   AF-A0A0G2DX87-F1
#
_cell.length_a   1.000
_cell.length_b   1.000
_cell.length_c   1.000
_cell.angle_alpha   90.00
_cell.angle_beta   90.00
_cell.angle_gamma   90.00
#
_symmetry.space_group_name_H-M   'P 1'
#
loop_
_entity.id
_entity.type
_entity.pdbx_description
1 polymer ?
#
loop_
_entity_poly.entity_id
_entity_poly.type
_entity_poly.pdbx_seq_one_letter_code
_entity_poly.pdbx_strand_id
1 'polypeptide(L)'
;MSDRRLRPHTIPQLLAAAPPANAGPPTWDDFAPLADKCAALVKIHDGDYASDKAFAEKFSVPRAEDSVLAMFCDGSASHLIPAGVAQARSGGKPCTIKFRNRRWASSGVAFKKESGDKRWELRGYPGEDLWSNVNAELDGFGRAVALAEKRLLEDLTIEKVYVFSDSMSVLRGILELPSTRRLPNWDLQLLLEVVKALVRLAERVEVRLFWVPSHCGVEGNVQADKAAACARPDKLWPEAYPVQTDNKNKSRKVGYVPATTTTTSTAAAAGPSKHSRPAEKYLRQRREKKKVAEYEGRRAADLAVSNAVFEGY
;
A
#
# COMPACT_ATOMS: atom_id res chain seq x y z
N MET A 1 -30.85 24.08 19.18
CA MET A 1 -29.81 23.89 18.14
C MET A 1 -28.64 23.16 18.77
N SER A 2 -28.73 21.84 18.87
CA SER A 2 -27.73 20.98 19.50
C SER A 2 -26.84 20.39 18.41
N ASP A 3 -25.56 20.76 18.47
CA ASP A 3 -24.45 20.31 17.66
C ASP A 3 -24.30 18.77 17.75
N ARG A 4 -25.01 18.05 16.88
CA ARG A 4 -24.78 16.62 16.64
C ARG A 4 -23.47 16.51 15.86
N ARG A 5 -22.36 16.45 16.57
CA ARG A 5 -21.11 15.91 16.04
C ARG A 5 -21.39 14.51 15.52
N LEU A 6 -21.55 14.39 14.22
CA LEU A 6 -21.57 13.13 13.50
C LEU A 6 -20.28 12.42 13.90
N ARG A 7 -20.39 11.36 14.71
CA ARG A 7 -19.25 10.48 14.96
C ARG A 7 -18.82 9.94 13.59
N PRO A 8 -17.52 9.92 13.27
CA PRO A 8 -17.05 9.34 12.02
C PRO A 8 -17.59 7.92 11.93
N HIS A 9 -18.21 7.63 10.80
CA HIS A 9 -18.88 6.38 10.52
C HIS A 9 -17.96 5.22 10.86
N THR A 10 -18.39 4.41 11.83
CA THR A 10 -17.78 3.12 12.12
C THR A 10 -17.83 2.32 10.82
N ILE A 11 -16.64 1.90 10.39
CA ILE A 11 -16.37 1.02 9.26
C ILE A 11 -17.48 -0.05 9.19
N PRO A 12 -18.11 -0.33 8.02
CA PRO A 12 -18.69 -1.65 7.81
C PRO A 12 -17.52 -2.62 7.94
N GLN A 13 -17.34 -3.17 9.16
CA GLN A 13 -16.33 -4.15 9.49
C GLN A 13 -16.23 -5.08 8.29
N LEU A 14 -15.01 -5.24 7.75
CA LEU A 14 -14.70 -6.44 6.97
C LEU A 14 -15.32 -7.59 7.77
N LEU A 15 -16.33 -8.25 7.18
CA LEU A 15 -17.37 -9.06 7.83
C LEU A 15 -16.82 -10.24 8.66
N ALA A 16 -16.12 -9.92 9.73
CA ALA A 16 -15.57 -10.83 10.70
C ALA A 16 -16.00 -10.33 12.07
N ALA A 17 -16.62 -11.22 12.84
CA ALA A 17 -16.83 -11.01 14.26
C ALA A 17 -15.51 -10.56 14.88
N ALA A 18 -15.55 -9.55 15.75
CA ALA A 18 -14.36 -9.10 16.46
C ALA A 18 -13.64 -10.32 17.05
N PRO A 19 -12.32 -10.47 16.82
CA PRO A 19 -11.60 -11.62 17.35
C PRO A 19 -11.83 -11.70 18.86
N PRO A 20 -11.92 -12.91 19.43
CA PRO A 20 -12.13 -13.06 20.86
C PRO A 20 -11.07 -12.24 21.60
N ALA A 21 -11.48 -11.51 22.64
CA ALA A 21 -10.66 -10.52 23.34
C ALA A 21 -9.32 -11.05 23.89
N ASN A 22 -9.14 -12.38 23.88
CA ASN A 22 -7.97 -13.08 24.41
C ASN A 22 -7.13 -13.81 23.35
N ALA A 23 -7.38 -13.63 22.04
CA ALA A 23 -6.49 -14.18 21.03
C ALA A 23 -5.13 -13.45 21.12
N GLY A 24 -4.05 -14.22 21.23
CA GLY A 24 -2.69 -13.70 21.08
C GLY A 24 -2.45 -13.09 19.69
N PRO A 25 -1.29 -12.46 19.45
CA PRO A 25 -0.96 -12.01 18.11
C PRO A 25 -0.94 -13.20 17.13
N PRO A 26 -1.35 -13.01 15.87
CA PRO A 26 -1.26 -14.06 14.86
C PRO A 26 0.14 -14.66 14.75
N THR A 27 0.18 -15.97 14.60
CA THR A 27 1.38 -16.80 14.49
C THR A 27 1.47 -17.42 13.10
N TRP A 28 2.62 -18.01 12.75
CA TRP A 28 2.77 -18.68 11.45
C TRP A 28 1.71 -19.77 11.22
N ASP A 29 1.29 -20.47 12.27
CA ASP A 29 0.30 -21.55 12.17
C ASP A 29 -1.07 -21.04 11.68
N ASP A 30 -1.39 -19.77 11.96
CA ASP A 30 -2.61 -19.12 11.44
C ASP A 30 -2.53 -18.86 9.93
N PHE A 31 -1.32 -18.66 9.38
CA PHE A 31 -1.08 -18.39 7.96
C PHE A 31 -0.78 -19.64 7.14
N ALA A 32 -0.17 -20.65 7.76
CA ALA A 32 0.27 -21.88 7.11
C ALA A 32 -0.78 -22.51 6.17
N PRO A 33 -2.07 -22.67 6.55
CA PRO A 33 -3.07 -23.27 5.66
C PRO A 33 -3.51 -22.36 4.50
N LEU A 34 -3.16 -21.08 4.52
CA LEU A 34 -3.57 -20.07 3.55
C LEU A 34 -2.43 -19.64 2.62
N ALA A 35 -1.18 -19.81 3.05
CA ALA A 35 0.00 -19.24 2.43
C ALA A 35 0.14 -19.65 0.95
N ASP A 36 0.07 -20.95 0.65
CA ASP A 36 0.20 -21.46 -0.73
C ASP A 36 -0.95 -20.97 -1.62
N LYS A 37 -2.19 -21.01 -1.10
CA LYS A 37 -3.38 -20.55 -1.82
C LYS A 37 -3.27 -19.08 -2.19
N CYS A 38 -2.87 -18.22 -1.24
CA CYS A 38 -2.71 -16.79 -1.49
C CYS A 38 -1.53 -16.47 -2.41
N ALA A 39 -0.38 -17.13 -2.24
CA ALA A 39 0.78 -16.92 -3.09
C ALA A 39 0.46 -17.26 -4.56
N ALA A 40 -0.34 -18.31 -4.82
CA ALA A 40 -0.76 -18.69 -6.16
C ALA A 40 -1.62 -17.62 -6.88
N LEU A 41 -2.28 -16.72 -6.15
CA LEU A 41 -3.07 -15.63 -6.71
C LEU A 41 -2.19 -14.51 -7.29
N VAL A 42 -0.96 -14.35 -6.79
CA VAL A 42 -0.05 -13.27 -7.19
C VAL A 42 0.53 -13.57 -8.57
N LYS A 43 0.44 -12.58 -9.47
CA LYS A 43 0.99 -12.57 -10.82
C LYS A 43 1.86 -11.33 -10.99
N ILE A 44 3.17 -11.53 -10.89
CA ILE A 44 4.17 -10.50 -11.18
C ILE A 44 4.83 -10.93 -12.48
N HIS A 45 4.79 -10.08 -13.51
CA HIS A 45 5.58 -10.33 -14.71
C HIS A 45 7.03 -9.92 -14.41
N ASP A 46 7.99 -10.72 -14.87
CA ASP A 46 9.40 -10.60 -14.49
C ASP A 46 10.08 -9.35 -15.09
N GLY A 47 9.77 -8.18 -14.52
CA GLY A 47 10.57 -6.97 -14.65
C GLY A 47 10.31 -6.09 -15.88
N ASP A 48 9.36 -6.45 -16.75
CA ASP A 48 8.97 -5.56 -17.84
C ASP A 48 7.89 -4.57 -17.40
N TYR A 49 8.36 -3.41 -16.93
CA TYR A 49 7.56 -2.25 -16.58
C TYR A 49 6.54 -1.88 -17.68
N ALA A 50 6.92 -2.00 -18.96
CA ALA A 50 6.03 -1.65 -20.06
C ALA A 50 4.90 -2.66 -20.20
N SER A 51 5.21 -3.95 -20.07
CA SER A 51 4.20 -5.01 -20.07
C SER A 51 3.23 -4.92 -18.90
N ASP A 52 3.70 -4.69 -17.67
CA ASP A 52 2.83 -4.53 -16.50
C ASP A 52 1.91 -3.31 -16.63
N LYS A 53 2.47 -2.19 -17.11
CA LYS A 53 1.71 -0.98 -17.41
C LYS A 53 0.63 -1.27 -18.47
N ALA A 54 1.00 -1.82 -19.62
CA ALA A 54 0.08 -2.10 -20.72
C ALA A 54 -1.03 -3.09 -20.30
N PHE A 55 -0.66 -4.10 -19.50
CA PHE A 55 -1.61 -5.05 -18.94
C PHE A 55 -2.63 -4.34 -18.02
N ALA A 56 -2.18 -3.50 -17.09
CA ALA A 56 -3.08 -2.74 -16.22
C ALA A 56 -3.92 -1.69 -16.99
N GLU A 57 -3.37 -1.06 -18.03
CA GLU A 57 -4.11 -0.13 -18.91
C GLU A 57 -5.26 -0.83 -19.62
N LYS A 58 -5.06 -2.06 -20.10
CA LYS A 58 -6.13 -2.87 -20.70
C LYS A 58 -7.34 -3.00 -19.77
N PHE A 59 -7.12 -3.19 -18.48
CA PHE A 59 -8.19 -3.33 -17.49
C PHE A 59 -8.73 -2.01 -16.93
N SER A 60 -8.17 -0.87 -17.34
CA SER A 60 -8.79 0.44 -17.10
C SER A 60 -9.99 0.70 -18.03
N VAL A 61 -10.13 -0.05 -19.12
CA VAL A 61 -11.25 0.01 -20.07
C VAL A 61 -11.95 -1.37 -20.10
N PRO A 62 -12.96 -1.60 -19.24
CA PRO A 62 -13.63 -2.89 -19.16
C PRO A 62 -14.35 -3.21 -20.47
N ARG A 63 -14.24 -4.46 -20.92
CA ARG A 63 -14.95 -4.97 -22.08
C ARG A 63 -16.01 -5.95 -21.63
N ALA A 64 -17.22 -5.85 -22.17
CA ALA A 64 -18.38 -6.63 -21.71
C ALA A 64 -18.13 -8.13 -21.73
N GLU A 65 -17.39 -8.57 -22.74
CA GLU A 65 -17.03 -9.96 -22.99
C GLU A 65 -15.96 -10.54 -22.05
N ASP A 66 -15.26 -9.72 -21.26
CA ASP A 66 -14.16 -10.21 -20.44
C ASP A 66 -14.64 -10.87 -19.13
N SER A 67 -15.88 -10.60 -18.69
CA SER A 67 -16.43 -11.07 -17.39
C SER A 67 -15.50 -10.80 -16.19
N VAL A 68 -14.67 -9.76 -16.29
CA VAL A 68 -13.65 -9.38 -15.31
C VAL A 68 -14.06 -8.13 -14.56
N LEU A 69 -14.11 -8.23 -13.24
CA LEU A 69 -14.11 -7.09 -12.33
C LEU A 69 -12.66 -6.68 -12.02
N ALA A 70 -12.22 -5.58 -12.60
CA ALA A 70 -10.91 -4.99 -12.30
C ALA A 70 -11.03 -3.99 -11.13
N MET A 71 -10.25 -4.24 -10.08
CA MET A 71 -10.18 -3.44 -8.87
C MET A 71 -8.79 -2.86 -8.74
N PHE A 72 -8.66 -1.53 -8.68
CA PHE A 72 -7.39 -0.86 -8.41
C PHE A 72 -7.38 -0.39 -6.96
N CYS A 73 -6.31 -0.63 -6.22
CA CYS A 73 -6.18 -0.19 -4.83
C CYS A 73 -4.82 0.42 -4.53
N ASP A 74 -4.84 1.38 -3.61
CA ASP A 74 -3.66 2.16 -3.22
C ASP A 74 -3.76 2.57 -1.73
N GLY A 75 -2.61 2.78 -1.11
CA GLY A 75 -2.43 3.33 0.22
C GLY A 75 -1.85 4.74 0.17
N SER A 76 -2.42 5.67 0.94
CA SER A 76 -1.88 7.03 1.07
C SER A 76 -1.47 7.31 2.50
N ALA A 77 -0.30 7.92 2.67
CA ALA A 77 0.19 8.37 3.97
C ALA A 77 0.52 9.87 3.96
N SER A 78 0.20 10.55 5.06
CA SER A 78 0.49 11.96 5.26
C SER A 78 1.99 12.23 5.49
N HIS A 79 2.34 13.50 5.71
CA HIS A 79 3.60 13.85 6.37
C HIS A 79 3.65 13.32 7.82
N LEU A 80 4.81 13.48 8.47
CA LEU A 80 4.99 13.01 9.85
C LEU A 80 4.01 13.69 10.81
N ILE A 81 3.60 12.95 11.83
CA ILE A 81 2.72 13.48 12.89
C ILE A 81 3.55 14.34 13.86
N PRO A 82 3.08 15.52 14.31
CA PRO A 82 3.78 16.38 15.26
C PRO A 82 4.00 15.72 16.62
N ALA A 83 5.20 15.90 17.19
CA ALA A 83 5.53 15.42 18.54
C ALA A 83 4.48 15.87 19.58
N GLY A 84 4.06 14.93 20.44
CA GLY A 84 3.08 15.21 21.49
C GLY A 84 1.61 15.00 21.11
N VAL A 85 1.29 14.67 19.85
CA VAL A 85 -0.07 14.29 19.46
C VAL A 85 -0.42 12.92 20.08
N ALA A 86 -1.28 12.94 21.09
CA ALA A 86 -1.61 11.81 21.96
C ALA A 86 -2.54 10.76 21.32
N GLN A 87 -3.10 11.03 20.14
CA GLN A 87 -4.08 10.18 19.47
C GLN A 87 -3.55 8.83 18.94
N ALA A 88 -2.31 8.46 19.25
CA ALA A 88 -1.72 7.20 18.80
C ALA A 88 -2.15 5.97 19.62
N ARG A 89 -3.42 5.91 20.00
CA ARG A 89 -4.03 4.70 20.57
C ARG A 89 -4.86 4.05 19.48
N SER A 90 -4.32 3.00 18.86
CA SER A 90 -5.11 2.14 17.98
C SER A 90 -5.88 1.13 18.81
N GLY A 91 -7.21 1.17 18.76
CA GLY A 91 -8.08 0.27 19.53
C GLY A 91 -7.75 0.19 21.04
N GLY A 92 -7.26 1.28 21.64
CA GLY A 92 -6.83 1.30 23.05
C GLY A 92 -5.46 0.67 23.34
N LYS A 93 -4.80 0.06 22.35
CA LYS A 93 -3.44 -0.48 22.47
C LYS A 93 -2.38 0.58 22.13
N PRO A 94 -1.19 0.55 22.77
CA PRO A 94 -0.09 1.44 22.40
C PRO A 94 0.37 1.19 20.95
N CYS A 95 0.39 2.22 20.11
CA CYS A 95 0.96 2.12 18.76
C CYS A 95 2.46 1.78 18.85
N THR A 96 2.85 0.61 18.32
CA THR A 96 4.24 0.10 18.34
C THR A 96 5.16 0.82 17.35
N ILE A 97 4.59 1.54 16.38
CA ILE A 97 5.34 2.33 15.41
C ILE A 97 6.04 3.48 16.14
N LYS A 98 7.36 3.57 15.97
CA LYS A 98 8.16 4.67 16.52
C LYS A 98 7.56 6.00 16.11
N PHE A 99 7.42 6.91 17.07
CA PHE A 99 6.79 8.21 16.89
C PHE A 99 7.24 8.94 15.60
N ARG A 100 8.55 8.96 15.33
CA ARG A 100 9.18 9.59 14.15
C ARG A 100 8.78 9.02 12.79
N ASN A 101 8.12 7.87 12.76
CA ASN A 101 7.69 7.18 11.53
C ASN A 101 6.16 7.18 11.37
N ARG A 102 5.41 7.69 12.35
CA ARG A 102 3.94 7.67 12.31
C ARG A 102 3.44 8.69 11.30
N ARG A 103 2.46 8.25 10.50
CA ARG A 103 1.76 9.06 9.51
C ARG A 103 0.27 8.76 9.62
N TRP A 104 -0.58 9.75 9.37
CA TRP A 104 -1.98 9.49 9.12
C TRP A 104 -2.09 8.78 7.78
N ALA A 105 -2.86 7.70 7.73
CA ALA A 105 -2.94 6.89 6.54
C ALA A 105 -4.39 6.60 6.18
N SER A 106 -4.60 6.22 4.93
CA SER A 106 -5.88 5.81 4.37
C SER A 106 -5.62 4.88 3.20
N SER A 107 -6.66 4.18 2.78
CA SER A 107 -6.62 3.40 1.55
C SER A 107 -7.69 3.88 0.58
N GLY A 108 -7.54 3.50 -0.68
CA GLY A 108 -8.45 3.84 -1.75
C GLY A 108 -8.65 2.65 -2.68
N VAL A 109 -9.87 2.51 -3.18
CA VAL A 109 -10.23 1.55 -4.21
C VAL A 109 -10.95 2.28 -5.33
N ALA A 110 -10.54 2.00 -6.56
CA ALA A 110 -11.20 2.47 -7.77
C ALA A 110 -11.59 1.27 -8.63
N PHE A 111 -12.82 1.28 -9.13
CA PHE A 111 -13.33 0.26 -10.04
C PHE A 111 -14.42 0.85 -10.93
N LYS A 112 -14.81 0.10 -11.95
CA LYS A 112 -15.97 0.40 -12.79
C LYS A 112 -17.07 -0.58 -12.44
N LYS A 113 -18.28 -0.08 -12.25
CA LYS A 113 -19.37 -0.88 -11.68
C LYS A 113 -19.84 -1.92 -12.68
N GLU A 114 -20.09 -1.49 -13.90
CA GLU A 114 -20.58 -2.31 -15.00
C GLU A 114 -19.54 -2.38 -16.11
N SER A 115 -19.59 -3.44 -16.90
CA SER A 115 -18.66 -3.56 -18.02
C SER A 115 -19.02 -2.56 -19.12
N GLY A 116 -18.00 -1.88 -19.67
CA GLY A 116 -18.17 -0.76 -20.59
C GLY A 116 -18.41 0.60 -19.92
N ASP A 117 -18.50 0.67 -18.58
CA ASP A 117 -18.64 1.95 -17.88
C ASP A 117 -17.47 2.88 -18.18
N LYS A 118 -17.79 4.15 -18.41
CA LYS A 118 -16.80 5.23 -18.52
C LYS A 118 -16.48 5.85 -17.17
N ARG A 119 -17.37 5.69 -16.18
CA ARG A 119 -17.25 6.35 -14.88
C ARG A 119 -16.60 5.43 -13.86
N TRP A 120 -15.64 5.99 -13.14
CA TRP A 120 -15.02 5.33 -11.99
C TRP A 120 -15.86 5.52 -10.73
N GLU A 121 -16.04 4.43 -10.00
CA GLU A 121 -16.46 4.41 -8.61
C GLU A 121 -15.22 4.52 -7.72
N LEU A 122 -15.17 5.57 -6.90
CA LEU A 122 -14.06 5.83 -5.98
C LEU A 122 -14.53 5.60 -4.55
N ARG A 123 -13.81 4.74 -3.82
CA ARG A 123 -14.07 4.46 -2.40
C ARG A 123 -12.78 4.71 -1.63
N GLY A 124 -12.77 5.76 -0.83
CA GLY A 124 -11.66 6.06 0.08
C GLY A 124 -12.01 5.70 1.52
N TYR A 125 -11.04 5.20 2.27
CA TYR A 125 -11.21 4.69 3.62
C TYR A 125 -10.19 5.35 4.57
N PRO A 126 -10.62 6.21 5.51
CA PRO A 126 -9.73 6.77 6.50
C PRO A 126 -9.20 5.66 7.42
N GLY A 127 -7.87 5.59 7.57
CA GLY A 127 -7.17 4.60 8.36
C GLY A 127 -6.55 5.22 9.61
N GLU A 128 -7.40 5.60 10.56
CA GLU A 128 -6.97 6.23 11.83
C GLU A 128 -5.94 5.38 12.59
N ASP A 129 -5.98 4.06 12.37
CA ASP A 129 -5.18 3.06 13.07
C ASP A 129 -4.07 2.40 12.23
N LEU A 130 -3.91 2.77 10.95
CA LEU A 130 -2.95 2.07 10.05
C LEU A 130 -1.50 2.53 10.26
N TRP A 131 -1.30 3.81 10.61
CA TRP A 131 -0.04 4.49 11.00
C TRP A 131 1.19 4.37 10.06
N SER A 132 1.15 3.53 9.03
CA SER A 132 2.24 3.28 8.09
C SER A 132 1.73 3.17 6.66
N ASN A 133 2.60 3.48 5.68
CA ASN A 133 2.25 3.35 4.28
C ASN A 133 1.91 1.90 3.93
N VAL A 134 2.74 0.93 4.34
CA VAL A 134 2.54 -0.48 3.98
C VAL A 134 1.23 -1.03 4.54
N ASN A 135 0.83 -0.66 5.76
CA ASN A 135 -0.48 -1.07 6.29
C ASN A 135 -1.63 -0.41 5.53
N ALA A 136 -1.46 0.80 5.00
CA ALA A 136 -2.45 1.43 4.13
C ALA A 136 -2.58 0.72 2.78
N GLU A 137 -1.46 0.30 2.17
CA GLU A 137 -1.50 -0.56 0.98
C GLU A 137 -2.24 -1.87 1.25
N LEU A 138 -1.92 -2.51 2.38
CA LEU A 138 -2.51 -3.77 2.79
C LEU A 138 -4.02 -3.64 3.10
N ASP A 139 -4.43 -2.56 3.77
CA ASP A 139 -5.85 -2.25 3.96
C ASP A 139 -6.52 -2.03 2.61
N GLY A 140 -5.89 -1.31 1.67
CA GLY A 140 -6.39 -1.14 0.30
C GLY A 140 -6.71 -2.45 -0.40
N PHE A 141 -5.82 -3.46 -0.30
CA PHE A 141 -6.09 -4.82 -0.76
C PHE A 141 -7.34 -5.41 -0.09
N GLY A 142 -7.42 -5.35 1.24
CA GLY A 142 -8.59 -5.85 1.99
C GLY A 142 -9.90 -5.18 1.57
N ARG A 143 -9.88 -3.87 1.35
CA ARG A 143 -11.04 -3.10 0.86
C ARG A 143 -11.45 -3.51 -0.54
N ALA A 144 -10.49 -3.71 -1.44
CA ALA A 144 -10.77 -4.15 -2.80
C ALA A 144 -11.43 -5.54 -2.81
N VAL A 145 -10.92 -6.47 -2.00
CA VAL A 145 -11.49 -7.82 -1.86
C VAL A 145 -12.90 -7.77 -1.29
N ALA A 146 -13.13 -7.01 -0.21
CA ALA A 146 -14.46 -6.89 0.38
C ALA A 146 -15.48 -6.25 -0.57
N LEU A 147 -15.06 -5.25 -1.35
CA LEU A 147 -15.90 -4.65 -2.41
C LEU A 147 -16.18 -5.66 -3.53
N ALA A 148 -15.19 -6.44 -3.95
CA ALA A 148 -15.37 -7.48 -4.96
C ALA A 148 -16.37 -8.56 -4.49
N GLU A 149 -16.27 -9.02 -3.24
CA GLU A 149 -17.24 -9.95 -2.64
C GLU A 149 -18.67 -9.40 -2.71
N LYS A 150 -18.86 -8.11 -2.38
CA LYS A 150 -20.16 -7.46 -2.49
C LYS A 150 -20.64 -7.39 -3.94
N ARG A 151 -19.76 -7.05 -4.89
CA ARG A 151 -20.11 -6.97 -6.31
C ARG A 151 -20.52 -8.33 -6.88
N LEU A 152 -19.88 -9.42 -6.49
CA LEU A 152 -20.27 -10.78 -6.90
C LEU A 152 -21.67 -11.18 -6.42
N LEU A 153 -22.16 -10.62 -5.31
CA LEU A 153 -23.53 -10.86 -4.86
C LEU A 153 -24.55 -10.04 -5.65
N GLU A 154 -24.13 -8.91 -6.22
CA GLU A 154 -24.98 -8.00 -6.99
C GLU A 154 -24.97 -8.33 -8.48
N ASP A 155 -23.91 -8.95 -8.99
CA ASP A 155 -23.67 -9.20 -10.40
C ASP A 155 -23.06 -10.59 -10.61
N LEU A 156 -23.91 -11.52 -11.05
CA LEU A 156 -23.54 -12.92 -11.28
C LEU A 156 -22.79 -13.14 -12.61
N THR A 157 -22.61 -12.08 -13.43
CA THR A 157 -21.87 -12.17 -14.70
C THR A 157 -20.35 -12.06 -14.50
N ILE A 158 -19.91 -11.70 -13.30
CA ILE A 158 -18.50 -11.59 -12.97
C ILE A 158 -17.93 -12.99 -12.72
N GLU A 159 -17.06 -13.43 -13.61
CA GLU A 159 -16.36 -14.72 -13.54
C GLU A 159 -14.94 -14.60 -12.99
N LYS A 160 -14.37 -13.38 -13.02
CA LYS A 160 -12.99 -13.11 -12.63
C LYS A 160 -12.88 -11.81 -11.86
N VAL A 161 -12.03 -11.78 -10.84
CA VAL A 161 -11.68 -10.59 -10.07
C VAL A 161 -10.18 -10.36 -10.15
N TYR A 162 -9.77 -9.25 -10.75
CA TYR A 162 -8.37 -8.86 -10.85
C TYR A 162 -8.13 -7.65 -9.95
N VAL A 163 -7.20 -7.78 -9.00
CA VAL A 163 -6.82 -6.70 -8.08
C VAL A 163 -5.45 -6.17 -8.47
N PHE A 164 -5.35 -4.87 -8.70
CA PHE A 164 -4.14 -4.17 -9.10
C PHE A 164 -3.67 -3.27 -7.96
N SER A 165 -2.38 -3.34 -7.62
CA SER A 165 -1.74 -2.44 -6.65
C SER A 165 -0.32 -2.13 -7.10
N ASP A 166 0.17 -0.93 -6.78
CA ASP A 166 1.56 -0.55 -7.03
C ASP A 166 2.52 -0.95 -5.90
N SER A 167 1.97 -1.49 -4.80
CA SER A 167 2.73 -1.98 -3.65
C SER A 167 3.37 -3.34 -3.92
N MET A 168 4.52 -3.32 -4.60
CA MET A 168 5.38 -4.50 -4.77
C MET A 168 5.75 -5.14 -3.42
N SER A 169 5.86 -4.35 -2.35
CA SER A 169 6.13 -4.86 -1.00
C SER A 169 5.01 -5.76 -0.49
N VAL A 170 3.74 -5.38 -0.69
CA VAL A 170 2.59 -6.22 -0.29
C VAL A 170 2.53 -7.48 -1.15
N LEU A 171 2.61 -7.34 -2.47
CA LEU A 171 2.54 -8.46 -3.40
C LEU A 171 3.65 -9.49 -3.16
N ARG A 172 4.91 -9.04 -3.01
CA ARG A 172 6.03 -9.94 -2.69
C ARG A 172 5.88 -10.56 -1.32
N GLY A 173 5.44 -9.80 -0.31
CA GLY A 173 5.24 -10.37 1.02
C GLY A 173 4.23 -11.51 1.00
N ILE A 174 3.11 -11.36 0.29
CA ILE A 174 2.12 -12.45 0.11
C ILE A 174 2.71 -13.63 -0.68
N LEU A 175 3.39 -13.35 -1.80
CA LEU A 175 4.01 -14.37 -2.66
C LEU A 175 5.09 -15.20 -1.92
N GLU A 176 5.86 -14.56 -1.04
CA GLU A 176 7.00 -15.16 -0.34
C GLU A 176 6.63 -15.77 1.02
N LEU A 177 5.38 -15.63 1.49
CA LEU A 177 4.89 -16.27 2.72
C LEU A 177 5.23 -17.76 2.80
N PRO A 178 4.85 -18.62 1.83
CA PRO A 178 5.06 -20.06 1.94
C PRO A 178 6.54 -20.46 1.93
N SER A 179 7.36 -19.80 1.13
CA SER A 179 8.79 -20.16 0.98
C SER A 179 9.63 -19.70 2.16
N THR A 180 9.34 -18.53 2.73
CA THR A 180 10.13 -17.98 3.84
C THR A 180 9.68 -18.48 5.20
N ARG A 181 8.39 -18.82 5.35
CA ARG A 181 7.73 -19.12 6.64
C ARG A 181 7.99 -18.04 7.70
N ARG A 182 8.18 -16.80 7.24
CA ARG A 182 8.47 -15.63 8.09
C ARG A 182 7.36 -14.61 7.91
N LEU A 183 6.78 -14.19 9.04
CA LEU A 183 5.78 -13.14 9.02
C LEU A 183 6.45 -11.76 8.85
N PRO A 184 5.93 -10.89 7.98
CA PRO A 184 6.49 -9.57 7.79
C PRO A 184 6.25 -8.70 9.03
N ASN A 185 7.06 -7.66 9.21
CA ASN A 185 6.86 -6.68 10.28
C ASN A 185 5.78 -5.65 9.90
N TRP A 186 4.57 -6.14 9.64
CA TRP A 186 3.36 -5.38 9.32
C TRP A 186 2.32 -5.55 10.44
N ASP A 187 1.13 -5.00 10.25
CA ASP A 187 -0.02 -5.42 11.05
C ASP A 187 -0.42 -6.86 10.67
N LEU A 188 -0.06 -7.82 11.52
CA LEU A 188 -0.30 -9.24 11.28
C LEU A 188 -1.79 -9.61 11.35
N GLN A 189 -2.58 -8.89 12.15
CA GLN A 189 -4.01 -9.13 12.23
C GLN A 189 -4.68 -8.71 10.93
N LEU A 190 -4.35 -7.51 10.44
CA LEU A 190 -4.81 -7.04 9.14
C LEU A 190 -4.36 -7.98 8.01
N LEU A 191 -3.10 -8.41 8.00
CA LEU A 191 -2.60 -9.35 7.00
C LEU A 191 -3.38 -10.67 7.01
N LEU A 192 -3.63 -11.23 8.20
CA LEU A 192 -4.39 -12.48 8.34
C LEU A 192 -5.82 -12.33 7.81
N GLU A 193 -6.47 -11.21 8.10
CA GLU A 193 -7.82 -10.91 7.60
C GLU A 193 -7.86 -10.78 6.08
N VAL A 194 -6.89 -10.07 5.49
CA VAL A 194 -6.75 -9.93 4.03
C VAL A 194 -6.52 -11.28 3.37
N VAL A 195 -5.58 -12.09 3.89
CA VAL A 195 -5.27 -13.43 3.36
C VAL A 195 -6.49 -14.35 3.45
N LYS A 196 -7.21 -14.37 4.58
CA LYS A 196 -8.47 -15.13 4.72
C LYS A 196 -9.53 -14.70 3.72
N ALA A 197 -9.71 -13.38 3.54
CA ALA A 197 -10.67 -12.84 2.59
C ALA A 197 -10.31 -13.19 1.13
N LEU A 198 -9.03 -13.12 0.77
CA LEU A 198 -8.54 -13.52 -0.55
C LEU A 198 -8.80 -14.99 -0.85
N VAL A 199 -8.50 -15.89 0.08
CA VAL A 199 -8.77 -17.33 -0.10
C VAL A 199 -10.27 -17.59 -0.25
N ARG A 200 -11.09 -17.00 0.61
CA ARG A 200 -12.56 -17.15 0.55
C ARG A 200 -13.14 -16.62 -0.77
N LEU A 201 -12.63 -15.50 -1.27
CA LEU A 201 -13.03 -14.96 -2.56
C LEU A 201 -12.62 -15.92 -3.70
N ALA A 202 -11.38 -16.44 -3.66
CA ALA A 202 -10.85 -17.36 -4.66
C ALA A 202 -11.56 -18.73 -4.69
N GLU A 203 -12.24 -19.11 -3.61
CA GLU A 203 -13.10 -20.31 -3.59
C GLU A 203 -14.40 -20.15 -4.39
N ARG A 204 -14.76 -18.92 -4.76
CA ARG A 204 -16.03 -18.59 -5.45
C ARG A 204 -15.83 -18.09 -6.88
N VAL A 205 -14.70 -17.47 -7.16
CA VAL A 205 -14.40 -16.80 -8.43
C VAL A 205 -12.92 -16.91 -8.75
N GLU A 206 -12.53 -16.80 -10.02
CA GLU A 206 -11.11 -16.70 -10.35
C GLU A 206 -10.53 -15.36 -9.84
N VAL A 207 -9.54 -15.42 -8.94
CA VAL A 207 -8.87 -14.22 -8.38
C VAL A 207 -7.43 -14.16 -8.84
N ARG A 208 -6.98 -12.98 -9.27
CA ARG A 208 -5.56 -12.71 -9.55
C ARG A 208 -5.14 -11.36 -9.01
N LEU A 209 -3.93 -11.28 -8.48
CA LEU A 209 -3.33 -10.07 -7.94
C LEU A 209 -2.18 -9.64 -8.84
N PHE A 210 -2.24 -8.42 -9.36
CA PHE A 210 -1.26 -7.89 -10.30
C PHE A 210 -0.56 -6.67 -9.73
N TRP A 211 0.71 -6.54 -10.10
CA TRP A 211 1.42 -5.30 -9.90
C TRP A 211 1.08 -4.29 -11.00
N VAL A 212 0.89 -3.03 -10.63
CA VAL A 212 0.86 -1.91 -11.56
C VAL A 212 1.99 -0.94 -11.20
N PRO A 213 2.78 -0.43 -12.16
CA PRO A 213 3.84 0.49 -11.78
C PRO A 213 3.33 1.82 -11.22
N SER A 214 3.93 2.28 -10.12
CA SER A 214 3.52 3.51 -9.46
C SER A 214 3.69 4.74 -10.36
N HIS A 215 2.74 5.67 -10.27
CA HIS A 215 2.72 6.94 -11.02
C HIS A 215 2.95 6.83 -12.54
N CYS A 216 2.52 5.73 -13.16
CA CYS A 216 2.77 5.47 -14.58
C CYS A 216 1.67 5.97 -15.54
N GLY A 217 0.61 6.58 -15.01
CA GLY A 217 -0.52 7.11 -15.78
C GLY A 217 -1.64 6.11 -16.07
N VAL A 218 -1.56 4.87 -15.58
CA VAL A 218 -2.68 3.92 -15.63
C VAL A 218 -3.87 4.52 -14.90
N GLU A 219 -4.97 4.72 -15.62
CA GLU A 219 -6.11 5.50 -15.14
C GLU A 219 -6.68 4.92 -13.84
N GLY A 220 -6.91 3.60 -13.78
CA GLY A 220 -7.43 2.97 -12.56
C GLY A 220 -6.55 3.18 -11.32
N ASN A 221 -5.22 3.13 -11.50
CA ASN A 221 -4.28 3.38 -10.40
C ASN A 221 -4.32 4.86 -9.96
N VAL A 222 -4.37 5.79 -10.91
CA VAL A 222 -4.51 7.23 -10.61
C VAL A 222 -5.81 7.52 -9.84
N GLN A 223 -6.88 6.82 -10.18
CA GLN A 223 -8.16 6.95 -9.48
C GLN A 223 -8.10 6.36 -8.07
N ALA A 224 -7.42 5.23 -7.87
CA ALA A 224 -7.20 4.63 -6.56
C ALA A 224 -6.36 5.55 -5.65
N ASP A 225 -5.24 6.08 -6.17
CA ASP A 225 -4.38 7.06 -5.46
C ASP A 225 -5.18 8.30 -5.07
N LYS A 226 -6.01 8.83 -6.00
CA LYS A 226 -6.92 9.94 -5.70
C LYS A 226 -7.91 9.59 -4.58
N ALA A 227 -8.53 8.41 -4.62
CA ALA A 227 -9.47 7.96 -3.60
C ALA A 227 -8.79 7.84 -2.21
N ALA A 228 -7.61 7.22 -2.16
CA ALA A 228 -6.81 7.09 -0.95
C ALA A 228 -6.42 8.46 -0.41
N ALA A 229 -5.83 9.31 -1.26
CA ALA A 229 -5.35 10.62 -0.89
C ALA A 229 -6.48 11.55 -0.41
N CYS A 230 -7.69 11.46 -0.96
CA CYS A 230 -8.85 12.23 -0.51
C CYS A 230 -9.40 11.75 0.83
N ALA A 231 -9.24 10.47 1.17
CA ALA A 231 -9.73 9.91 2.42
C ALA A 231 -8.73 9.98 3.59
N ARG A 232 -7.55 10.60 3.41
CA ARG A 232 -6.60 10.71 4.51
C ARG A 232 -7.17 11.55 5.66
N PRO A 233 -7.01 11.12 6.92
CA PRO A 233 -7.51 11.86 8.08
C PRO A 233 -7.01 13.31 8.15
N ASP A 234 -5.75 13.59 7.78
CA ASP A 234 -5.19 14.96 7.77
C ASP A 234 -5.86 15.89 6.76
N LYS A 235 -6.50 15.35 5.72
CA LYS A 235 -7.26 16.14 4.75
C LYS A 235 -8.73 16.28 5.12
N LEU A 236 -9.32 15.22 5.67
CA LEU A 236 -10.73 15.22 6.05
C LEU A 236 -10.97 16.06 7.31
N TRP A 237 -10.04 15.99 8.28
CA TRP A 237 -10.18 16.58 9.60
C TRP A 237 -8.84 17.19 10.06
N PRO A 238 -8.33 18.23 9.39
CA PRO A 238 -6.99 18.76 9.63
C PRO A 238 -6.75 19.25 11.07
N GLU A 239 -7.80 19.72 11.76
CA GLU A 239 -7.72 20.15 13.16
C GLU A 239 -7.52 18.98 14.12
N ALA A 240 -8.14 17.83 13.83
CA ALA A 240 -8.04 16.63 14.66
C ALA A 240 -6.78 15.80 14.32
N TYR A 241 -6.33 15.84 13.06
CA TYR A 241 -5.23 15.02 12.55
C TYR A 241 -4.11 15.92 11.98
N PRO A 242 -3.43 16.70 12.83
CA PRO A 242 -2.41 17.64 12.37
C PRO A 242 -1.18 16.90 11.82
N VAL A 243 -0.52 17.52 10.84
CA VAL A 243 0.73 17.05 10.25
C VAL A 243 1.84 18.07 10.46
N GLN A 244 3.09 17.60 10.52
CA GLN A 244 4.24 18.48 10.48
C GLN A 244 4.28 19.18 9.13
N THR A 245 3.90 20.46 9.11
CA THR A 245 4.21 21.32 7.97
C THR A 245 5.70 21.63 8.03
N ASP A 246 6.46 21.29 7.00
CA ASP A 246 7.87 21.66 6.88
C ASP A 246 8.01 23.19 6.84
N ASN A 247 8.00 23.83 8.00
CA ASN A 247 8.15 25.29 8.15
C ASN A 247 9.59 25.76 7.94
N LYS A 248 10.46 24.93 7.37
CA LYS A 248 11.88 25.28 7.12
C LYS A 248 12.05 26.44 6.13
N ASN A 249 10.98 26.86 5.43
CA ASN A 249 11.02 28.01 4.51
C ASN A 249 10.16 29.22 4.91
N LYS A 250 9.42 29.19 6.03
CA LYS A 250 8.55 30.32 6.44
C LYS A 250 9.22 31.33 7.41
N SER A 251 10.42 31.07 7.91
CA SER A 251 11.14 32.03 8.77
C SER A 251 11.84 33.18 8.02
N ARG A 252 11.72 33.30 6.70
CA ARG A 252 12.37 34.37 5.93
C ARG A 252 11.46 35.54 5.52
N LYS A 253 10.19 35.55 5.93
CA LYS A 253 9.25 36.59 5.49
C LYS A 253 8.16 36.93 6.51
N VAL A 254 8.52 37.17 7.76
CA VAL A 254 7.77 38.07 8.65
C VAL A 254 8.81 38.79 9.51
N GLY A 255 8.88 40.10 9.38
CA GLY A 255 9.80 40.94 10.15
C GLY A 255 9.55 40.77 11.64
N TYR A 256 10.43 40.04 12.29
CA TYR A 256 10.57 40.03 13.74
C TYR A 256 11.68 41.03 14.08
N VAL A 257 11.32 42.12 14.75
CA VAL A 257 12.27 43.11 15.29
C VAL A 257 12.91 42.46 16.53
N PRO A 258 14.22 42.18 16.56
CA PRO A 258 14.85 41.62 17.74
C PRO A 258 15.19 42.73 18.73
N ALA A 259 14.85 42.49 20.01
CA ALA A 259 15.40 43.23 21.12
C ALA A 259 16.93 43.01 21.19
N THR A 260 17.63 44.11 21.39
CA THR A 260 19.08 44.25 21.54
C THR A 260 19.65 43.36 22.63
N THR A 261 20.61 42.49 22.27
CA THR A 261 21.71 42.13 23.16
C THR A 261 22.96 41.85 22.34
N THR A 262 23.99 42.61 22.65
CA THR A 262 25.34 42.63 22.10
C THR A 262 26.10 41.35 22.46
N THR A 263 26.68 40.66 21.48
CA THR A 263 27.98 39.96 21.64
C THR A 263 28.55 39.55 20.29
N THR A 264 29.87 39.48 20.29
CA THR A 264 30.81 39.70 19.20
C THR A 264 31.11 38.43 18.39
N SER A 265 31.29 38.61 17.07
CA SER A 265 32.18 37.91 16.10
C SER A 265 32.85 36.59 16.56
N THR A 266 32.73 35.48 15.83
CA THR A 266 33.66 35.19 14.71
C THR A 266 33.07 34.29 13.61
N ALA A 267 33.53 34.55 12.39
CA ALA A 267 33.16 33.91 11.12
C ALA A 267 33.87 32.56 10.90
N ALA A 268 33.15 31.60 10.27
CA ALA A 268 33.74 30.43 9.65
C ALA A 268 32.93 30.01 8.40
N ALA A 269 33.67 29.49 7.42
CA ALA A 269 33.37 29.44 5.99
C ALA A 269 32.17 28.56 5.58
N ALA A 270 31.49 29.02 4.53
CA ALA A 270 30.42 28.33 3.83
C ALA A 270 30.95 27.13 3.04
N GLY A 271 30.48 25.92 3.39
CA GLY A 271 30.66 24.71 2.60
C GLY A 271 29.59 24.56 1.51
N PRO A 272 29.89 23.86 0.40
CA PRO A 272 29.00 23.79 -0.75
C PRO A 272 27.71 22.98 -0.46
N SER A 273 26.61 23.56 -0.94
CA SER A 273 25.23 23.08 -0.89
C SER A 273 25.07 21.65 -1.46
N LYS A 274 24.63 20.72 -0.61
CA LYS A 274 24.20 19.36 -1.00
C LYS A 274 22.74 19.37 -1.46
N HIS A 275 22.50 19.78 -2.70
CA HIS A 275 21.21 19.62 -3.37
C HIS A 275 21.33 18.67 -4.58
N SER A 276 21.11 17.37 -4.37
CA SER A 276 20.84 16.38 -5.43
C SER A 276 20.21 15.06 -4.93
N ARG A 277 19.29 15.11 -3.95
CA ARG A 277 18.68 13.88 -3.38
C ARG A 277 17.74 13.05 -4.29
N PRO A 278 17.10 13.57 -5.36
CA PRO A 278 16.33 12.72 -6.28
C PRO A 278 17.21 11.80 -7.13
N ALA A 279 18.40 12.28 -7.53
CA ALA A 279 19.33 11.51 -8.37
C ALA A 279 20.00 10.36 -7.62
N GLU A 280 20.31 10.52 -6.33
CA GLU A 280 20.89 9.45 -5.50
C GLU A 280 19.93 8.27 -5.28
N LYS A 281 18.62 8.54 -5.12
CA LYS A 281 17.61 7.49 -4.98
C LYS A 281 17.47 6.67 -6.27
N TYR A 282 17.47 7.34 -7.43
CA TYR A 282 17.44 6.69 -8.73
C TYR A 282 18.72 5.87 -9.01
N LEU A 283 19.89 6.42 -8.69
CA LEU A 283 21.18 5.71 -8.82
C LEU A 283 21.27 4.49 -7.90
N ARG A 284 20.71 4.56 -6.69
CA ARG A 284 20.64 3.41 -5.77
C ARG A 284 19.75 2.30 -6.32
N GLN A 285 18.55 2.62 -6.81
CA GLN A 285 17.65 1.64 -7.45
C GLN A 285 18.31 1.00 -8.68
N ARG A 286 19.03 1.78 -9.51
CA ARG A 286 19.77 1.26 -10.67
C ARG A 286 20.91 0.31 -10.27
N ARG A 287 21.62 0.61 -9.17
CA ARG A 287 22.67 -0.28 -8.63
C ARG A 287 22.10 -1.58 -8.07
N GLU A 288 20.97 -1.53 -7.37
CA GLU A 288 20.27 -2.71 -6.86
C GLU A 288 19.77 -3.59 -8.01
N LYS A 289 19.17 -3.01 -9.07
CA LYS A 289 18.80 -3.75 -10.29
C LYS A 289 19.99 -4.42 -10.98
N LYS A 290 21.14 -3.74 -11.08
CA LYS A 290 22.35 -4.31 -11.68
C LYS A 290 22.87 -5.53 -10.89
N LYS A 291 22.80 -5.48 -9.55
CA LYS A 291 23.21 -6.60 -8.69
C LYS A 291 22.29 -7.82 -8.82
N VAL A 292 20.98 -7.59 -8.94
CA VAL A 292 20.01 -8.69 -9.15
C VAL A 292 20.26 -9.36 -10.51
N ALA A 293 20.42 -8.59 -11.58
CA ALA A 293 20.70 -9.12 -12.90
C ALA A 293 22.03 -9.90 -12.97
N GLU A 294 23.08 -9.44 -12.27
CA GLU A 294 24.35 -10.16 -12.19
C GLU A 294 24.23 -11.48 -11.41
N TYR A 295 23.45 -11.49 -10.33
CA TYR A 295 23.18 -12.71 -9.56
C TYR A 295 22.38 -13.74 -10.37
N GLU A 296 21.35 -13.31 -11.09
CA GLU A 296 20.55 -14.18 -11.96
C GLU A 296 21.37 -14.75 -13.12
N GLY A 297 22.26 -13.94 -13.71
CA GLY A 297 23.19 -14.40 -14.75
C GLY A 297 24.14 -15.49 -14.25
N ARG A 298 24.68 -15.35 -13.03
CA ARG A 298 25.51 -16.39 -12.41
C ARG A 298 24.72 -17.66 -12.12
N ARG A 299 23.51 -17.53 -11.57
CA ARG A 299 22.63 -18.67 -11.27
C ARG A 299 22.25 -19.44 -12.54
N ALA A 300 21.98 -18.75 -13.64
CA ALA A 300 21.69 -19.37 -14.94
C ALA A 300 22.91 -20.12 -15.50
N ALA A 301 24.12 -19.56 -15.36
CA ALA A 301 25.36 -20.23 -15.76
C ALA A 301 25.62 -21.51 -14.93
N ASP A 302 25.41 -21.46 -13.61
CA ASP A 302 25.58 -22.61 -12.72
C ASP A 302 24.59 -23.75 -13.03
N LEU A 303 23.35 -23.40 -13.38
CA LEU A 303 22.33 -24.36 -13.83
C LEU A 303 22.70 -25.00 -15.18
N ALA A 304 23.23 -24.22 -16.12
CA ALA A 304 23.67 -24.73 -17.42
C ALA A 304 24.84 -25.71 -17.30
N VAL A 305 25.80 -25.44 -16.43
CA VAL A 305 26.92 -26.37 -16.15
C VAL A 305 26.40 -27.66 -15.49
N SER A 306 25.46 -27.53 -14.54
CA SER A 306 24.88 -28.70 -13.86
C SER A 306 24.12 -29.61 -14.82
N ASN A 307 23.37 -29.04 -15.77
CA ASN A 307 22.65 -29.82 -16.79
C ASN A 307 23.60 -30.48 -17.79
N ALA A 308 24.67 -29.80 -18.21
CA ALA A 308 25.67 -30.37 -19.13
C ALA A 308 26.44 -31.55 -18.52
N VAL A 309 26.64 -31.56 -17.19
CA VAL A 309 27.25 -32.71 -16.49
C VAL A 309 26.27 -33.89 -16.42
N PHE A 310 24.96 -33.63 -16.33
CA PHE A 310 23.95 -34.68 -16.23
C PHE A 310 23.67 -35.38 -17.57
N GLU A 311 23.80 -34.70 -18.70
CA GLU A 311 23.62 -35.28 -20.04
C GLU A 311 24.86 -36.04 -20.56
N GLY A 312 25.99 -35.98 -19.85
CA GLY A 312 27.24 -36.65 -20.20
C GLY A 312 27.47 -38.02 -19.55
N TYR A 313 26.49 -38.53 -18.78
CA TYR A 313 26.47 -39.86 -18.16
C TYR A 313 25.32 -40.70 -18.71
#